data_AF-A0A554L460-F1
#
_entry.id   AF-A0A554L460-F1
#
_cell.length_a   1.000
_cell.length_b   1.000
_cell.length_c   1.000
_cell.angle_alpha   90.00
_cell.angle_beta   90.00
_cell.angle_gamma   90.00
#
_symmetry.space_group_name_H-M   'P 1'
#
loop_
_entity.id
_entity.type
_entity.pdbx_description
1 polymer ?
#
loop_
_entity_poly.entity_id
_entity_poly.type
_entity_poly.pdbx_seq_one_letter_code
_entity_poly.pdbx_strand_id
1 'polypeptide(L)'
;MNPFGTIQTPPGIDKYGSLTDGGLVNLLSNVLKLLIVVAGIYTLLQIMLAGYQFISAGGDAKAVGEAWAKIWQSLIGLLIVAGAFLFAALFGWLIFGDPTAIIKPVIYTPR
;
A
#
# COMPACT_ATOMS: atom_id res chain seq x y z
N MET A 1 8.35 7.47 43.12
CA MET A 1 8.84 8.40 42.08
C MET A 1 9.77 7.61 41.18
N ASN A 2 9.51 7.59 39.87
CA ASN A 2 10.34 6.84 38.94
C ASN A 2 11.68 7.57 38.78
N PRO A 3 12.83 6.92 39.04
CA PRO A 3 14.15 7.57 39.01
C PRO A 3 14.70 7.80 37.59
N PHE A 4 13.97 7.36 36.57
CA PHE A 4 14.32 7.54 35.16
C PHE A 4 13.40 8.60 34.54
N GLY A 5 14.01 9.65 33.98
CA GLY A 5 13.28 10.72 33.31
C GLY A 5 12.47 10.21 32.11
N THR A 6 11.47 10.99 31.68
CA THR A 6 10.68 10.66 30.49
C THR A 6 11.56 10.80 29.26
N ILE A 7 11.75 9.71 28.51
CA ILE A 7 12.38 9.76 27.20
C ILE A 7 11.46 10.55 26.27
N GLN A 8 11.82 11.80 26.00
CA GLN A 8 11.09 12.63 25.05
C GLN A 8 11.39 12.10 23.64
N THR A 9 10.35 11.75 22.90
CA THR A 9 10.47 11.25 21.53
C THR A 9 11.08 12.34 20.64
N PRO A 10 12.04 12.00 19.75
CA PRO A 10 12.57 12.91 18.76
C PRO A 10 11.48 13.63 17.94
N PRO A 11 11.67 14.92 17.60
CA PRO A 11 10.72 15.68 16.80
C PRO A 11 10.42 14.98 15.46
N GLY A 12 9.15 14.78 15.13
CA GLY A 12 8.70 14.18 13.87
C GLY A 12 8.18 12.74 13.99
N ILE A 13 8.60 12.00 15.04
CA ILE A 13 8.07 10.67 15.36
C ILE A 13 7.08 10.66 16.52
N ASP A 14 6.97 11.78 17.24
CA ASP A 14 6.00 12.06 18.30
C ASP A 14 4.54 11.83 17.87
N LYS A 15 4.24 12.07 16.58
CA LYS A 15 2.89 11.92 16.00
C LYS A 15 2.42 10.47 15.87
N TYR A 16 3.33 9.50 15.91
CA TYR A 16 3.00 8.09 15.70
C TYR A 16 2.75 7.35 17.03
N GLY A 17 3.22 7.87 18.17
CA GLY A 17 3.07 7.26 19.49
C GLY A 17 4.17 6.27 19.86
N SER A 18 4.07 5.64 21.04
CA SER A 18 5.02 4.61 21.51
C SER A 18 4.92 3.33 20.68
N LEU A 19 6.01 2.55 20.63
CA LEU A 19 6.02 1.19 20.08
C LEU A 19 4.97 0.30 20.75
N THR A 20 4.76 0.45 22.06
CA THR A 20 3.76 -0.29 22.84
C THR A 20 2.32 0.08 22.49
N ASP A 21 2.10 1.29 21.97
CA ASP A 21 0.78 1.81 21.61
C ASP A 21 0.48 1.61 20.11
N GLY A 22 1.31 0.83 19.40
CA GLY A 22 1.15 0.58 17.98
C GLY A 22 1.73 1.67 17.08
N GLY A 23 2.67 2.50 17.56
CA GLY A 23 3.25 3.57 16.76
C GLY A 23 3.94 3.10 15.47
N LEU A 24 4.51 1.89 15.47
CA LEU A 24 5.04 1.27 14.25
C LEU A 24 3.92 0.96 13.23
N VAL A 25 2.75 0.51 13.69
CA VAL A 25 1.59 0.24 12.84
C VAL A 25 1.06 1.53 12.22
N ASN A 26 1.04 2.62 12.99
CA ASN A 26 0.63 3.94 12.49
C ASN A 26 1.60 4.49 11.43
N LEU A 27 2.92 4.35 11.66
CA LEU A 27 3.94 4.73 10.70
C LEU A 27 3.78 3.93 9.39
N LEU A 28 3.70 2.60 9.48
CA LEU A 28 3.54 1.73 8.33
C LEU A 28 2.24 2.03 7.57
N SER A 29 1.14 2.28 8.30
CA SER A 29 -0.14 2.68 7.71
C SER A 29 -0.03 3.98 6.91
N ASN A 30 0.76 4.94 7.38
CA ASN A 30 0.99 6.19 6.66
C ASN A 30 1.82 5.95 5.37
N VAL A 31 2.88 5.14 5.46
CA VAL A 31 3.68 4.75 4.29
C VAL A 31 2.82 4.00 3.26
N LEU A 32 1.99 3.06 3.69
CA LEU A 32 1.08 2.33 2.81
C LEU A 32 0.09 3.27 2.11
N LYS A 33 -0.51 4.22 2.82
CA LYS A 33 -1.39 5.23 2.23
C LYS A 33 -0.67 6.07 1.18
N LEU A 34 0.56 6.49 1.47
CA LEU A 34 1.40 7.21 0.51
C LEU A 34 1.65 6.38 -0.75
N LEU A 35 2.03 5.10 -0.59
CA LEU A 35 2.27 4.19 -1.71
C LEU A 35 1.03 3.99 -2.58
N ILE A 36 -0.15 3.86 -1.98
CA ILE A 36 -1.42 3.72 -2.71
C ILE A 36 -1.69 4.98 -3.56
N VAL A 37 -1.48 6.17 -3.00
CA VAL A 37 -1.65 7.44 -3.73
C VAL A 37 -0.66 7.53 -4.90
N VAL A 38 0.61 7.22 -4.65
CA VAL A 38 1.66 7.21 -5.68
C VAL A 38 1.34 6.21 -6.79
N ALA A 39 0.89 5.01 -6.43
CA ALA A 39 0.47 3.99 -7.39
C ALA A 39 -0.71 4.47 -8.25
N GLY A 40 -1.71 5.12 -7.66
CA GLY A 40 -2.84 5.69 -8.41
C GLY A 40 -2.40 6.74 -9.43
N ILE A 41 -1.52 7.67 -9.03
CA ILE A 41 -0.97 8.68 -9.94
C ILE A 41 -0.14 8.03 -11.05
N TYR A 42 0.72 7.07 -10.69
CA TYR A 42 1.55 6.35 -11.65
C TYR A 42 0.70 5.61 -12.69
N THR A 43 -0.32 4.87 -12.25
CA THR A 43 -1.25 4.17 -13.15
C THR A 43 -1.95 5.13 -14.10
N LEU A 44 -2.40 6.29 -13.62
CA LEU A 44 -3.05 7.29 -14.46
C LEU A 44 -2.11 7.76 -15.58
N LEU A 45 -0.87 8.11 -15.25
CA LEU A 45 0.14 8.51 -16.24
C LEU A 45 0.43 7.38 -17.24
N GLN A 46 0.54 6.14 -16.76
CA GLN A 46 0.84 4.98 -17.60
C GLN A 46 -0.29 4.70 -18.61
N ILE A 47 -1.56 4.84 -18.18
CA ILE A 47 -2.73 4.69 -19.05
C ILE A 47 -2.76 5.80 -20.10
N MET A 48 -2.47 7.05 -19.72
CA MET A 48 -2.41 8.17 -20.69
C MET A 48 -1.35 7.92 -21.75
N LEU A 49 -0.14 7.50 -21.35
CA LEU A 49 0.94 7.18 -22.28
C LEU A 49 0.59 6.00 -23.20
N ALA A 50 -0.06 4.97 -22.66
CA ALA A 50 -0.52 3.84 -23.45
C ALA A 50 -1.63 4.24 -24.44
N GLY A 51 -2.54 5.13 -24.03
CA GLY A 51 -3.55 5.70 -24.92
C GLY A 51 -2.95 6.50 -26.07
N TYR A 52 -1.94 7.33 -25.80
CA TYR A 52 -1.21 8.03 -26.86
C TYR A 52 -0.52 7.05 -27.82
N GLN A 53 0.16 6.03 -27.28
CA GLN A 53 0.79 4.99 -28.08
C GLN A 53 -0.24 4.25 -28.96
N PHE A 54 -1.41 3.94 -28.41
CA PHE A 54 -2.50 3.28 -29.12
C PHE A 54 -3.02 4.12 -30.31
N ILE A 55 -3.19 5.43 -30.11
CA ILE A 55 -3.61 6.35 -31.18
C ILE A 55 -2.51 6.48 -32.24
N SER A 56 -1.25 6.59 -31.81
CA SER A 56 -0.11 6.77 -32.73
C SER A 56 0.26 5.52 -33.53
N ALA A 57 -0.22 4.33 -33.14
CA ALA A 57 0.13 3.06 -33.76
C ALA A 57 -0.36 2.94 -35.22
N GLY A 58 -1.34 3.75 -35.64
CA GLY A 58 -1.66 3.97 -37.06
C GLY A 58 -2.05 2.74 -37.89
N GLY A 59 -2.35 1.60 -37.24
CA GLY A 59 -2.67 0.33 -37.91
C GLY A 59 -1.60 -0.77 -37.77
N ASP A 60 -0.44 -0.50 -37.16
CA ASP A 60 0.51 -1.54 -36.79
C ASP A 60 -0.04 -2.39 -35.64
N ALA A 61 -0.46 -3.61 -35.97
CA ALA A 61 -1.02 -4.57 -35.01
C ALA A 61 -0.08 -4.86 -33.84
N LYS A 62 1.24 -4.80 -34.04
CA LYS A 62 2.21 -5.02 -32.96
C LYS A 62 2.20 -3.87 -31.97
N ALA A 63 2.28 -2.64 -32.44
CA ALA A 63 2.26 -1.44 -31.60
C ALA A 63 0.93 -1.30 -30.83
N VAL A 64 -0.20 -1.64 -31.47
CA VAL A 64 -1.52 -1.71 -30.82
C VAL A 64 -1.54 -2.76 -29.71
N GLY A 65 -1.00 -3.96 -29.98
CA GLY A 65 -0.91 -5.03 -28.98
C GLY A 65 -0.07 -4.64 -27.76
N GLU A 66 1.06 -3.97 -27.97
CA GLU A 66 1.90 -3.45 -26.89
C GLU A 66 1.20 -2.37 -26.05
N ALA A 67 0.49 -1.44 -26.70
CA ALA A 67 -0.29 -0.43 -25.99
C ALA A 67 -1.41 -1.07 -25.17
N TRP A 68 -2.11 -2.06 -25.71
CA TRP A 68 -3.14 -2.80 -25.00
C TRP A 68 -2.57 -3.55 -23.78
N ALA A 69 -1.42 -4.22 -23.95
CA ALA A 69 -0.74 -4.88 -22.85
C ALA A 69 -0.42 -3.88 -21.72
N LYS A 70 0.08 -2.68 -22.04
CA LYS A 70 0.37 -1.64 -21.04
C LYS A 70 -0.88 -1.19 -20.28
N ILE A 71 -2.01 -1.00 -20.97
CA ILE A 71 -3.29 -0.66 -20.32
C ILE A 71 -3.70 -1.77 -19.36
N TRP A 72 -3.67 -3.03 -19.81
CA TRP A 72 -4.08 -4.17 -18.99
C TRP A 72 -3.21 -4.37 -17.75
N GLN A 73 -1.88 -4.26 -17.90
CA GLN A 73 -0.95 -4.33 -16.77
C GLN A 73 -1.19 -3.21 -15.76
N SER A 74 -1.50 -2.01 -16.23
CA SER A 74 -1.79 -0.86 -15.38
C SER A 74 -3.10 -1.04 -14.60
N LEU A 75 -4.13 -1.60 -15.24
CA LEU A 75 -5.42 -1.92 -14.62
C LEU A 75 -5.29 -3.04 -13.58
N ILE A 76 -4.54 -4.11 -13.88
CA ILE A 76 -4.27 -5.17 -12.92
C ILE A 76 -3.51 -4.63 -11.71
N GLY A 77 -2.46 -3.83 -11.95
CA GLY A 77 -1.70 -3.20 -10.87
C GLY A 77 -2.59 -2.36 -9.95
N LEU A 78 -3.48 -1.54 -10.52
CA LEU A 78 -4.44 -0.76 -9.75
C LEU A 78 -5.43 -1.63 -8.98
N LEU A 79 -5.94 -2.70 -9.61
CA LEU A 79 -6.85 -3.65 -8.96
C LEU A 79 -6.19 -4.33 -7.77
N ILE A 80 -4.92 -4.72 -7.88
CA ILE A 80 -4.15 -5.32 -6.79
C ILE A 80 -3.98 -4.32 -5.65
N VAL A 81 -3.61 -3.07 -5.95
CA VAL A 81 -3.46 -2.02 -4.94
C VAL A 81 -4.78 -1.73 -4.24
N ALA A 82 -5.89 -1.61 -4.98
CA ALA A 82 -7.23 -1.43 -4.40
C ALA A 82 -7.66 -2.65 -3.56
N GLY A 83 -7.31 -3.85 -4.02
CA GLY A 83 -7.57 -5.11 -3.34
C GLY A 83 -6.60 -5.44 -2.21
N ALA A 84 -5.58 -4.63 -1.93
CA ALA A 84 -4.52 -4.96 -0.97
C ALA A 84 -5.07 -5.28 0.43
N PHE A 85 -6.10 -4.57 0.89
CA PHE A 85 -6.75 -4.85 2.17
C PHE A 85 -7.56 -6.15 2.15
N LEU A 86 -8.19 -6.46 1.01
CA LEU A 86 -8.92 -7.72 0.83
C LEU A 86 -7.95 -8.90 0.85
N PHE A 87 -6.83 -8.80 0.12
CA PHE A 87 -5.78 -9.81 0.14
C PHE A 87 -5.16 -9.96 1.52
N ALA A 88 -4.87 -8.85 2.22
CA ALA A 88 -4.37 -8.89 3.60
C ALA A 88 -5.35 -9.62 4.54
N ALA A 89 -6.66 -9.38 4.40
CA ALA A 89 -7.67 -10.08 5.19
C ALA A 89 -7.78 -11.57 4.83
N LEU A 90 -7.73 -11.92 3.54
CA LEU A 90 -7.75 -13.31 3.07
C LEU A 90 -6.54 -14.10 3.59
N PHE A 91 -5.34 -13.52 3.50
CA PHE A 91 -4.13 -14.15 4.04
C PHE A 91 -4.13 -14.18 5.57
N GLY A 92 -4.67 -13.15 6.23
CA GLY A 92 -4.88 -13.14 7.67
C GLY A 92 -5.74 -14.31 8.12
N TRP A 93 -6.87 -14.52 7.45
CA TRP A 93 -7.76 -15.65 7.73
C TRP A 93 -7.12 -17.01 7.43
N LEU A 94 -6.40 -17.14 6.31
CA LEU A 94 -5.77 -18.39 5.92
C LEU A 94 -4.64 -18.82 6.86
N ILE A 95 -3.81 -17.87 7.32
CA ILE A 95 -2.60 -18.17 8.10
C ILE A 95 -2.86 -18.12 9.61
N PHE A 96 -3.68 -17.17 10.06
CA PHE A 96 -3.91 -16.89 11.49
C PHE A 96 -5.33 -17.22 11.96
N GLY A 97 -6.24 -17.61 11.06
CA GLY A 97 -7.65 -17.84 11.39
C GLY A 97 -8.45 -16.57 11.65
N ASP A 98 -7.81 -15.40 11.61
CA ASP A 98 -8.40 -14.08 11.88
C ASP A 98 -8.09 -13.11 10.72
N PRO A 99 -9.11 -12.60 10.00
CA PRO A 99 -8.93 -11.66 8.90
C PRO A 99 -8.33 -10.32 9.33
N THR A 100 -8.31 -10.02 10.63
CA THR A 100 -7.76 -8.77 11.17
C THR A 100 -6.34 -8.90 11.69
N ALA A 101 -5.78 -10.13 11.79
CA ALA A 101 -4.46 -10.36 12.40
C ALA A 101 -3.32 -9.51 11.78
N ILE A 102 -3.35 -9.29 10.46
CA ILE A 102 -2.34 -8.50 9.74
C ILE A 102 -2.67 -7.01 9.76
N ILE A 103 -3.96 -6.66 9.80
CA ILE A 103 -4.45 -5.27 9.69
C ILE A 103 -4.44 -4.57 11.06
N LYS A 104 -4.69 -5.32 12.13
CA LYS A 104 -4.73 -4.89 13.52
C LYS A 104 -4.06 -5.96 14.39
N PRO A 105 -2.72 -6.03 14.37
CA PRO A 105 -2.01 -7.02 15.18
C PRO A 105 -2.25 -6.73 16.67
N VAL A 106 -2.71 -7.73 17.40
CA VAL A 106 -2.84 -7.68 18.86
C VAL A 106 -1.49 -8.02 19.49
N ILE A 107 -0.93 -7.07 20.25
CA ILE A 107 0.32 -7.30 20.98
C ILE A 107 -0.03 -8.00 22.29
N TYR A 108 0.37 -9.26 22.43
CA TYR A 108 0.34 -9.94 23.72
C TYR A 108 1.43 -9.37 24.62
N THR A 109 1.06 -8.46 25.52
CA THR A 109 1.91 -8.08 26.65
C THR A 109 1.78 -9.14 27.75
N PRO A 110 2.87 -9.75 28.22
CA PRO A 110 2.84 -10.52 29.47
C PRO A 110 2.31 -9.61 30.60
N ARG A 111 1.36 -10.11 31.38
CA ARG A 111 0.96 -9.47 32.64
C ARG A 111 1.99 -9.79 33.72
#